data_AF-A0A1F1Z5J7-F1
#
_entry.id   AF-A0A1F1Z5J7-F1
#
_cell.length_a   1.000
_cell.length_b   1.000
_cell.length_c   1.000
_cell.angle_alpha   90.00
_cell.angle_beta   90.00
_cell.angle_gamma   90.00
#
_symmetry.space_group_name_H-M   'P 1'
#
loop_
_entity.id
_entity.type
_entity.pdbx_description
1 polymer ?
#
loop_
_entity_poly.entity_id
_entity_poly.type
_entity_poly.pdbx_seq_one_letter_code
_entity_poly.pdbx_strand_id
1 'polypeptide(L)' 'MIDPRNEDQKVAAVNASMIMAGQPMSPETEAEVRRILRGDITADESILNYLEANGYGDSQRAIELRRRIAGAA' A
#
# COMPACT_ATOMS: atom_id res chain seq x y z
N MET A 1 13.65 -3.88 -17.11
CA MET A 1 12.61 -3.20 -17.94
C MET A 1 12.24 -1.92 -17.23
N ILE A 2 12.35 -0.77 -17.89
CA ILE A 2 11.92 0.52 -17.31
C ILE A 2 10.40 0.60 -17.49
N ASP A 3 9.67 0.81 -16.40
CA ASP A 3 8.21 1.03 -16.48
C ASP A 3 7.96 2.38 -17.17
N PRO A 4 7.29 2.42 -18.34
CA PRO A 4 7.10 3.66 -19.09
C PRO A 4 6.02 4.55 -18.49
N ARG A 5 5.28 4.08 -17.48
CA ARG A 5 4.18 4.82 -16.87
C ARG A 5 4.71 5.84 -15.85
N ASN A 6 4.19 7.06 -15.90
CA ASN A 6 4.40 8.05 -14.85
C ASN A 6 3.58 7.71 -13.57
N GLU A 7 3.81 8.44 -12.49
CA GLU A 7 3.12 8.22 -11.21
C GLU A 7 1.59 8.30 -11.36
N ASP A 8 1.08 9.30 -12.07
CA ASP A 8 -0.37 9.50 -12.25
C ASP A 8 -1.02 8.35 -13.04
N GLN A 9 -0.35 7.82 -14.06
CA GLN A 9 -0.82 6.66 -14.81
C GLN A 9 -0.88 5.39 -13.94
N LYS A 10 0.04 5.25 -12.98
CA LYS A 10 0.03 4.14 -12.03
C LYS A 10 -1.10 4.31 -11.01
N VAL A 11 -1.28 5.52 -10.46
CA VAL A 11 -2.40 5.84 -9.56
C VAL A 11 -3.74 5.60 -10.25
N ALA A 12 -3.89 6.05 -11.51
CA ALA A 12 -5.10 5.84 -12.29
C ALA A 12 -5.39 4.35 -12.51
N ALA A 13 -4.36 3.53 -12.74
CA ALA A 13 -4.51 2.08 -12.87
C ALA A 13 -5.01 1.44 -11.55
N VAL A 14 -4.44 1.84 -10.41
CA VAL A 14 -4.90 1.37 -9.08
C VAL A 14 -6.35 1.79 -8.84
N ASN A 15 -6.70 3.06 -9.11
CA ASN A 15 -8.07 3.55 -8.94
C ASN A 15 -9.05 2.80 -9.85
N ALA A 16 -8.69 2.50 -11.10
CA ALA A 16 -9.52 1.69 -11.98
C ALA A 16 -9.77 0.28 -11.41
N SER A 17 -8.75 -0.39 -10.86
CA SER A 17 -8.90 -1.67 -10.17
C SER A 17 -9.81 -1.58 -8.95
N MET A 18 -9.67 -0.53 -8.15
CA MET A 18 -10.48 -0.25 -6.98
C MET A 18 -11.95 0.01 -7.33
N ILE A 19 -12.23 0.77 -8.39
CA ILE A 19 -13.58 0.99 -8.94
C ILE A 19 -14.20 -0.33 -9.39
N MET A 20 -13.44 -1.18 -10.11
CA MET A 20 -13.92 -2.51 -10.53
C MET A 20 -14.25 -3.41 -9.34
N ALA A 21 -13.57 -3.24 -8.20
CA ALA A 21 -13.86 -3.93 -6.94
C ALA A 21 -15.01 -3.30 -6.14
N GLY A 22 -15.65 -2.23 -6.63
CA GLY A 22 -16.73 -1.53 -5.93
C GLY A 22 -16.28 -0.65 -4.77
N GLN A 23 -14.99 -0.32 -4.70
CA GLN A 23 -14.39 0.50 -3.63
C GLN A 23 -13.59 1.66 -4.23
N PRO A 24 -14.22 2.76 -4.69
CA PRO A 24 -13.49 3.88 -5.30
C PRO A 24 -12.37 4.44 -4.39
N MET A 25 -11.27 4.87 -5.00
CA MET A 25 -10.11 5.40 -4.25
C MET A 25 -10.48 6.68 -3.50
N SER A 26 -10.16 6.73 -2.19
CA SER A 26 -10.26 7.93 -1.37
C SER A 26 -9.01 8.82 -1.53
N PRO A 27 -9.09 10.12 -1.20
CA PRO A 27 -7.90 11.00 -1.19
C PRO A 27 -6.77 10.51 -0.29
N GLU A 28 -7.11 9.92 0.85
CA GLU A 28 -6.14 9.35 1.80
C GLU A 28 -5.43 8.13 1.18
N THR A 29 -6.20 7.27 0.50
CA THR A 29 -5.67 6.11 -0.22
C THR A 29 -4.76 6.55 -1.36
N GLU A 30 -5.15 7.58 -2.11
CA GLU A 30 -4.31 8.14 -3.17
C GLU A 30 -2.96 8.63 -2.61
N ALA A 31 -3.00 9.41 -1.52
CA ALA A 31 -1.79 9.91 -0.87
C ALA A 31 -0.87 8.77 -0.41
N GLU A 32 -1.43 7.70 0.15
CA GLU A 32 -0.68 6.52 0.56
C GLU A 32 -0.07 5.76 -0.63
N VAL A 33 -0.85 5.52 -1.70
CA VAL A 33 -0.36 4.89 -2.94
C VAL A 33 0.80 5.68 -3.54
N ARG A 34 0.72 7.02 -3.54
CA ARG A 34 1.81 7.87 -4.05
C ARG A 34 3.09 7.72 -3.23
N ARG A 35 2.99 7.64 -1.89
CA ARG A 35 4.15 7.37 -1.02
C ARG A 35 4.78 6.00 -1.34
N ILE A 36 3.96 4.97 -1.57
CA ILE A 36 4.43 3.64 -1.99
C ILE A 36 5.14 3.71 -3.35
N LEU A 37 4.56 4.41 -4.34
CA LEU A 37 5.13 4.54 -5.68
C LEU A 37 6.47 5.29 -5.71
N ARG A 38 6.65 6.26 -4.80
CA ARG A 38 7.90 7.00 -4.62
C ARG A 38 8.95 6.25 -3.80
N GLY A 39 8.54 5.19 -3.10
CA GLY A 39 9.39 4.43 -2.20
C GLY A 39 9.58 5.06 -0.82
N ASP A 40 8.74 6.04 -0.46
CA ASP A 40 8.77 6.67 0.87
C ASP A 40 8.35 5.69 1.98
N ILE A 41 7.49 4.73 1.62
CA ILE A 41 7.09 3.57 2.42
C ILE A 41 6.94 2.36 1.50
N THR A 42 7.02 1.17 2.05
CA THR A 42 6.70 -0.08 1.39
C THR A 42 5.21 -0.41 1.52
N ALA A 43 4.71 -1.28 0.65
CA ALA A 43 3.35 -1.81 0.78
C ALA A 43 3.16 -2.63 2.06
N ASP A 44 4.21 -3.33 2.53
CA ASP A 44 4.14 -4.10 3.78
C ASP A 44 3.98 -3.17 5.00
N GLU A 45 4.68 -2.04 5.04
CA GLU A 45 4.53 -1.02 6.10
C GLU A 45 3.14 -0.40 6.08
N SER A 46 2.60 -0.07 4.90
CA SER A 46 1.23 0.44 4.75
C SER A 46 0.20 -0.55 5.33
N ILE A 47 0.29 -1.83 4.98
CA ILE A 47 -0.62 -2.86 5.49
C ILE A 47 -0.45 -3.04 7.01
N LEU A 48 0.78 -3.03 7.51
CA LEU A 48 1.04 -3.16 8.95
C LEU A 48 0.40 -1.99 9.72
N ASN A 49 0.58 -0.76 9.26
CA ASN A 49 -0.03 0.43 9.86
C ASN A 49 -1.56 0.32 9.88
N TYR A 50 -2.16 -0.14 8.78
CA TYR A 50 -3.60 -0.38 8.73
C TYR A 50 -4.04 -1.41 9.78
N LEU A 51 -3.34 -2.54 9.89
CA LEU A 51 -3.68 -3.58 10.88
C LEU A 51 -3.56 -3.06 12.30
N GLU A 52 -2.49 -2.33 12.64
CA GLU A 52 -2.28 -1.77 13.96
C GLU A 52 -3.35 -0.73 14.33
N ALA A 53 -3.67 0.18 13.40
CA ALA A 53 -4.69 1.21 13.60
C ALA A 53 -6.10 0.64 13.82
N ASN A 54 -6.37 -0.56 13.30
CA ASN A 54 -7.68 -1.22 13.40
C ASN A 54 -7.71 -2.34 14.46
N GLY A 55 -6.72 -2.41 15.36
CA GLY A 55 -6.70 -3.38 16.47
C GLY A 55 -6.29 -4.80 16.08
N TYR A 56 -5.73 -4.99 14.88
CA TYR A 56 -5.21 -6.27 14.38
C TYR A 56 -3.67 -6.38 14.47
N GLY A 57 -3.05 -5.55 15.30
CA GLY A 57 -1.58 -5.51 15.48
C GLY A 57 -0.97 -6.81 16.01
N ASP A 58 -1.76 -7.64 16.69
CA ASP A 58 -1.33 -8.97 17.20
C ASP A 58 -1.74 -10.13 16.29
N SER A 59 -2.34 -9.83 15.14
CA SER A 59 -2.69 -10.86 14.16
C SER A 59 -1.44 -11.56 13.62
N GLN A 60 -1.59 -12.83 13.23
CA GLN A 60 -0.53 -13.59 12.56
C GLN A 60 0.03 -12.83 11.35
N ARG A 61 -0.83 -12.10 10.63
CA ARG A 61 -0.43 -11.29 9.48
C ARG A 61 0.45 -10.12 9.89
N ALA A 62 0.12 -9.39 10.96
CA ALA A 62 0.95 -8.29 11.46
C ALA A 62 2.34 -8.79 11.91
N ILE A 63 2.41 -9.96 12.56
CA ILE A 63 3.68 -10.60 12.96
C ILE A 63 4.53 -10.93 11.72
N GLU A 64 3.94 -11.52 10.69
CA GLU A 64 4.62 -11.84 9.43
C GLU A 64 5.16 -10.57 8.74
N LEU A 65 4.35 -9.51 8.68
CA LEU A 65 4.75 -8.24 8.07
C LEU A 65 5.94 -7.61 8.81
N ARG A 66 5.92 -7.58 10.14
CA ARG A 66 7.09 -7.10 10.93
C ARG A 66 8.36 -7.89 10.62
N ARG A 67 8.25 -9.22 10.47
CA ARG A 67 9.40 -10.06 10.08
C ARG A 67 9.91 -9.72 8.68
N ARG A 68 9.02 -9.52 7.71
CA ARG A 68 9.40 -9.17 6.32
C ARG A 68 10.06 -7.79 6.26
N ILE A 69 9.51 -6.81 6.96
CA ILE A 69 10.08 -5.46 7.07
C ILE A 69 11.47 -5.51 7.70
N ALA A 70 11.63 -6.22 8.82
CA ALA A 70 12.92 -6.34 9.51
C ALA A 70 13.99 -7.09 8.69
N GLY A 71 13.61 -8.01 7.81
CA GLY A 71 14.53 -8.74 6.94
C GLY A 71 14.79 -8.11 5.57
N ALA A 72 14.05 -7.05 5.22
CA ALA A 72 14.23 -6.29 3.97
C ALA A 72 15.16 -5.07 4.14
N ALA A 73 15.46 -4.69 5.39
CA ALA A 73 16.44 -3.67 5.75
C ALA A 73 17.88 -4.23 5.74
#